data_AF-A0A2S5NTE5-F1
#
_entry.id   AF-A0A2S5NTE5-F1
#
_cell.length_a   1.000
_cell.length_b   1.000
_cell.length_c   1.000
_cell.angle_alpha   90.00
_cell.angle_beta   90.00
_cell.angle_gamma   90.00
#
_symmetry.space_group_name_H-M   'P 1'
#
loop_
_entity.id
_entity.type
_entity.pdbx_description
1 polymer ?
#
loop_
_entity_poly.entity_id
_entity_poly.type
_entity_poly.pdbx_seq_one_letter_code
_entity_poly.pdbx_strand_id
1 'polypeptide(L)'
;MFKQLFDSESSTYTYLIVDDQSQEALLIDPVASQLNIYMELLASSNAQLKYAIETHVHADHITASGQLREKLAVQTGVSALCGAESADMQLKDNDILMLGAQQIKVIATPGHTAGSVSYLWNDRIFTGDALLI
;
A
#
# COMPACT_ATOMS: atom_id res chain seq x y z
N MET A 1 -6.91 -8.05 -10.94
CA MET A 1 -5.48 -8.45 -11.09
C MET A 1 -4.71 -8.31 -9.76
N PHE A 2 -3.73 -9.18 -9.51
CA PHE A 2 -2.76 -9.07 -8.41
C PHE A 2 -1.33 -9.21 -8.91
N LYS A 3 -0.41 -8.38 -8.44
CA LYS A 3 1.03 -8.49 -8.69
C LYS A 3 1.85 -8.22 -7.44
N GLN A 4 2.92 -8.99 -7.27
CA GLN A 4 3.96 -8.77 -6.28
C GLN A 4 5.22 -8.30 -7.01
N LEU A 5 5.81 -7.22 -6.52
CA LEU A 5 7.01 -6.57 -7.05
C LEU A 5 8.08 -6.62 -5.96
N PHE A 6 9.34 -6.77 -6.35
CA PHE A 6 10.45 -6.90 -5.42
C PHE A 6 11.52 -5.85 -5.71
N ASP A 7 11.84 -5.05 -4.70
CA ASP A 7 12.97 -4.14 -4.72
C ASP A 7 14.21 -4.84 -4.15
N SER A 8 15.23 -5.05 -4.98
CA SER A 8 16.42 -5.81 -4.56
C SER A 8 17.36 -5.05 -3.63
N GLU A 9 17.23 -3.72 -3.52
CA GLU A 9 18.11 -2.90 -2.68
C GLU A 9 17.67 -2.96 -1.22
N SER A 10 16.38 -2.77 -0.95
CA SER A 10 15.78 -2.86 0.38
C SER A 10 15.25 -4.26 0.74
N SER A 11 15.15 -5.16 -0.24
CA SER A 11 14.42 -6.44 -0.11
C SER A 11 12.93 -6.27 0.18
N THR A 12 12.35 -5.11 -0.18
CA THR A 12 10.93 -4.81 0.03
C THR A 12 10.06 -5.49 -1.01
N TYR A 13 8.95 -6.07 -0.56
CA TYR A 13 7.84 -6.44 -1.44
C TYR A 13 6.81 -5.33 -1.51
N THR A 14 6.51 -4.88 -2.72
CA THR A 14 5.36 -4.01 -3.00
C THR A 14 4.26 -4.85 -3.65
N TYR A 15 3.00 -4.62 -3.25
CA TYR A 15 1.86 -5.34 -3.82
C TYR A 15 0.94 -4.41 -4.58
N LEU A 16 0.63 -4.75 -5.83
CA LEU A 16 -0.39 -4.08 -6.64
C LEU A 16 -1.65 -4.94 -6.70
N ILE A 17 -2.76 -4.36 -6.29
CA ILE A 17 -4.11 -4.92 -6.42
C ILE A 17 -4.87 -4.04 -7.40
N VAL A 18 -5.55 -4.65 -8.38
CA VAL A 18 -6.43 -3.94 -9.32
C VAL A 18 -7.77 -4.64 -9.35
N ASP A 19 -8.85 -3.88 -9.22
CA ASP A 19 -10.19 -4.39 -9.47
C ASP A 19 -10.48 -4.40 -10.97
N ASP A 20 -10.72 -5.60 -11.53
CA ASP A 20 -10.82 -5.76 -12.98
C ASP A 20 -12.11 -5.14 -13.57
N GLN A 21 -13.12 -4.84 -12.75
CA GLN A 21 -14.35 -4.20 -13.21
C GLN A 21 -14.24 -2.68 -13.24
N SER A 22 -13.85 -2.08 -12.11
CA SER A 22 -13.72 -0.62 -11.98
C SER A 22 -12.40 -0.06 -12.50
N GLN A 23 -11.39 -0.92 -12.68
CA GLN A 23 -10.00 -0.55 -12.96
C GLN A 23 -9.34 0.28 -11.85
N GLU A 24 -9.97 0.40 -10.67
CA GLU A 24 -9.33 1.01 -9.50
C GLU A 24 -8.19 0.13 -8.99
N ALA A 25 -7.08 0.76 -8.62
CA ALA A 25 -5.88 0.10 -8.12
C ALA A 25 -5.43 0.60 -6.75
N LEU A 26 -4.72 -0.27 -6.02
CA LEU A 26 -4.11 -0.01 -4.73
C LEU A 26 -2.68 -0.56 -4.72
N LEU A 27 -1.74 0.23 -4.22
CA LEU A 27 -0.38 -0.19 -3.90
C LEU A 27 -0.19 -0.30 -2.39
N ILE A 28 0.45 -1.38 -1.94
CA ILE A 28 0.89 -1.57 -0.55
C ILE A 28 2.41 -1.51 -0.53
N ASP A 29 2.97 -0.68 0.35
CA ASP A 29 4.40 -0.46 0.58
C ASP A 29 5.19 -0.13 -0.72
N PRO A 30 4.82 0.93 -1.46
CA PRO A 30 5.53 1.33 -2.67
C PRO A 30 6.88 1.99 -2.36
N VAL A 31 7.95 1.58 -3.04
CA VAL A 31 9.33 2.08 -2.87
C VAL A 31 9.66 3.18 -3.88
N ALA A 32 10.23 4.30 -3.44
CA ALA A 32 10.49 5.49 -4.27
C ALA A 32 11.38 5.21 -5.50
N SER A 33 12.40 4.35 -5.35
CA SER A 33 13.30 3.94 -6.45
C SER A 33 12.57 3.17 -7.56
N GLN A 34 11.43 2.56 -7.25
CA GLN A 34 10.62 1.74 -8.15
C GLN A 34 9.47 2.51 -8.81
N LEU A 35 9.37 3.84 -8.61
CA LEU A 35 8.25 4.67 -9.07
C LEU A 35 7.91 4.48 -10.55
N ASN A 36 8.92 4.45 -11.43
CA ASN A 36 8.70 4.31 -12.88
C ASN A 36 8.04 2.97 -13.24
N ILE A 37 8.42 1.90 -12.54
CA ILE A 37 7.83 0.56 -12.75
C ILE A 37 6.35 0.57 -12.37
N TYR A 38 5.99 1.25 -11.27
CA TYR A 38 4.58 1.39 -10.89
C TYR A 38 3.78 2.17 -11.93
N MET A 39 4.34 3.28 -12.45
CA MET A 39 3.69 4.10 -13.47
C MET A 39 3.47 3.32 -14.78
N GLU A 40 4.48 2.59 -15.25
CA GLU A 40 4.38 1.74 -16.45
C GLU A 40 3.37 0.62 -16.26
N LEU A 41 3.35 0.01 -15.07
CA LEU A 41 2.44 -1.07 -14.77
C LEU A 41 0.98 -0.60 -14.76
N LEU A 42 0.70 0.52 -14.07
CA LEU A 42 -0.62 1.14 -14.05
C LEU A 42 -1.09 1.51 -15.46
N ALA A 43 -0.22 2.13 -16.26
CA ALA A 43 -0.53 2.51 -17.64
C ALA A 43 -0.82 1.30 -18.54
N SER A 44 0.02 0.27 -18.48
CA SER A 44 -0.13 -0.95 -19.30
C SER A 44 -1.35 -1.80 -18.92
N SER A 45 -1.81 -1.72 -17.67
CA SER A 45 -3.06 -2.36 -17.22
C SER A 45 -4.30 -1.47 -17.33
N ASN A 46 -4.18 -0.23 -17.84
CA ASN A 46 -5.27 0.76 -17.84
C ASN A 46 -5.90 0.96 -16.45
N ALA A 47 -5.09 0.87 -15.40
CA ALA A 47 -5.54 0.92 -14.01
C ALA A 47 -5.37 2.34 -13.44
N GLN A 48 -6.36 2.77 -12.65
CA GLN A 48 -6.35 4.05 -11.96
C GLN A 48 -5.99 3.83 -10.50
N LEU A 49 -4.77 4.24 -10.12
CA LEU A 49 -4.36 4.17 -8.73
C LEU A 49 -5.26 5.06 -7.88
N LYS A 50 -5.91 4.48 -6.88
CA LYS A 50 -6.77 5.15 -5.91
C LYS A 50 -6.08 5.34 -4.58
N TYR A 51 -5.32 4.31 -4.17
CA TYR A 51 -4.67 4.23 -2.88
C TYR A 51 -3.19 3.85 -2.99
N ALA A 52 -2.36 4.55 -2.23
CA ALA A 52 -1.00 4.12 -1.90
C ALA A 52 -0.91 4.05 -0.38
N ILE A 53 -0.82 2.84 0.16
CA ILE A 53 -0.93 2.59 1.60
C ILE A 53 0.30 1.91 2.16
N GLU A 54 0.62 2.24 3.40
CA GLU A 54 1.76 1.72 4.13
C GLU A 54 1.31 0.76 5.23
N THR A 55 2.02 -0.36 5.40
CA THR A 55 1.86 -1.24 6.55
C THR A 55 2.45 -0.61 7.82
N HIS A 56 3.50 0.19 7.69
CA HIS A 56 4.14 0.93 8.76
C HIS A 56 5.04 2.05 8.21
N VAL A 57 5.67 2.84 9.09
CA VAL A 57 6.73 3.75 8.66
C VAL A 57 8.03 2.95 8.54
N HIS A 58 8.49 2.76 7.31
CA HIS A 58 9.66 1.95 6.96
C HIS A 58 10.97 2.63 7.39
N ALA A 59 11.97 1.83 7.75
CA ALA A 59 13.29 2.30 8.17
C ALA A 59 14.41 2.00 7.15
N ASP A 60 14.12 1.12 6.20
CA ASP A 60 15.02 0.53 5.21
C ASP A 60 14.89 1.19 3.83
N HIS A 61 13.75 1.82 3.52
CA HIS A 61 13.51 2.48 2.25
C HIS A 61 12.67 3.75 2.38
N ILE A 62 12.70 4.58 1.33
CA ILE A 62 11.82 5.74 1.19
C ILE A 62 10.57 5.33 0.43
N THR A 63 9.38 5.57 1.01
CA THR A 63 8.11 5.31 0.34
C THR A 63 7.91 6.20 -0.90
N ALA A 64 7.30 5.66 -1.95
CA ALA A 64 6.86 6.39 -3.14
C ALA A 64 5.50 7.08 -2.96
N SER A 65 4.78 6.84 -1.85
CA SER A 65 3.39 7.31 -1.65
C SER A 65 3.24 8.83 -1.84
N GLY A 66 4.19 9.62 -1.35
CA GLY A 66 4.19 11.08 -1.58
C GLY A 66 4.33 11.46 -3.05
N GLN A 67 5.25 10.82 -3.78
CA GLN A 67 5.46 11.07 -5.21
C GLN A 67 4.27 10.60 -6.06
N LEU A 68 3.66 9.48 -5.69
CA LEU A 68 2.45 8.96 -6.33
C LEU A 68 1.28 9.92 -6.12
N ARG A 69 1.11 10.46 -4.91
CA ARG A 69 0.10 11.49 -4.62
C ARG A 69 0.29 12.72 -5.49
N GLU A 70 1.51 13.24 -5.58
CA GLU A 70 1.81 14.42 -6.39
C GLU A 70 1.55 14.21 -7.89
N LYS A 71 1.85 13.02 -8.41
CA LYS A 71 1.74 12.72 -9.85
C LYS A 71 0.34 12.30 -10.29
N LEU A 72 -0.40 11.60 -9.42
CA LEU A 72 -1.65 10.91 -9.76
C LEU A 72 -2.85 11.33 -8.91
N ALA A 73 -2.67 12.24 -7.95
CA ALA A 73 -3.72 12.72 -7.03
C ALA A 73 -4.43 11.59 -6.25
N VAL A 74 -3.67 10.55 -5.88
CA VAL A 74 -4.17 9.39 -5.12
C VAL A 74 -4.27 9.67 -3.63
N GLN A 75 -5.07 8.89 -2.90
CA GLN A 75 -5.11 8.98 -1.43
C GLN A 75 -4.00 8.13 -0.81
N THR A 76 -3.19 8.76 0.01
CA THR A 76 -2.15 8.09 0.80
C THR A 76 -2.70 7.66 2.16
N GLY A 77 -2.32 6.47 2.64
CA GLY A 77 -2.81 5.96 3.92
C GLY A 77 -1.73 5.28 4.75
N VAL A 78 -1.77 5.55 6.04
CA VAL A 78 -0.91 4.91 7.04
C VAL A 78 -1.67 4.85 8.36
N SER A 79 -1.28 3.94 9.25
CA SER A 79 -1.87 3.87 10.58
C SER A 79 -1.79 5.20 11.32
N ALA A 80 -2.88 5.59 12.00
CA ALA A 80 -2.94 6.77 12.85
C ALA A 80 -1.90 6.74 14.00
N LEU A 81 -1.37 5.55 14.32
CA LEU A 81 -0.36 5.35 15.36
C LEU A 81 1.08 5.52 14.85
N CYS A 82 1.29 5.73 13.55
CA CYS A 82 2.62 5.96 12.98
C CYS A 82 3.12 7.40 13.16
N GLY A 83 2.25 8.37 13.46
CA GLY A 83 2.63 9.78 13.60
C GLY A 83 2.98 10.48 12.27
N ALA A 84 2.71 9.85 11.13
CA ALA A 84 2.90 10.44 9.81
C ALA A 84 1.67 11.26 9.39
N GLU A 85 1.57 12.48 9.94
CA GLU A 85 0.43 13.40 9.73
C GLU A 85 0.26 13.87 8.28
N SER A 86 1.29 13.71 7.44
CA SER A 86 1.26 14.10 6.03
C SER A 86 0.43 13.17 5.15
N ALA A 87 0.04 11.98 5.63
CA ALA A 87 -0.81 11.05 4.90
C ALA A 87 -2.29 11.48 4.93
N ASP A 88 -2.99 11.31 3.80
CA ASP A 88 -4.37 11.76 3.64
C ASP A 88 -5.35 10.96 4.51
N MET A 89 -5.04 9.68 4.76
CA MET A 89 -5.83 8.77 5.58
C MET A 89 -5.03 8.26 6.77
N GLN A 90 -5.57 8.49 7.96
CA GLN A 90 -5.04 8.01 9.24
C GLN A 90 -5.82 6.75 9.65
N LEU A 91 -5.35 5.60 9.18
CA LEU A 91 -6.05 4.31 9.24
C LEU A 91 -6.10 3.74 10.66
N LYS A 92 -7.18 3.03 10.99
CA LYS A 92 -7.43 2.39 12.28
C LYS A 92 -7.80 0.93 12.12
N ASP A 93 -7.73 0.19 13.21
CA ASP A 93 -8.16 -1.21 13.25
C ASP A 93 -9.62 -1.36 12.79
N ASN A 94 -9.88 -2.36 11.94
CA ASN A 94 -11.16 -2.65 11.31
C ASN A 94 -11.68 -1.62 10.29
N ASP A 95 -10.90 -0.59 9.92
CA ASP A 95 -11.26 0.23 8.77
C ASP A 95 -11.33 -0.62 7.48
N ILE A 96 -12.23 -0.23 6.57
CA ILE A 96 -12.42 -0.89 5.28
C ILE A 96 -12.14 0.10 4.17
N LEU A 97 -11.13 -0.19 3.36
CA LEU A 97 -10.85 0.54 2.13
C LEU A 97 -11.57 -0.16 0.97
N MET A 98 -12.35 0.62 0.20
CA MET A 98 -13.12 0.12 -0.94
C MET A 98 -12.35 0.31 -2.23
N LEU A 99 -12.05 -0.78 -2.93
CA LEU A 99 -11.42 -0.79 -4.25
C LEU A 99 -12.38 -1.41 -5.27
N GLY A 100 -13.15 -0.57 -5.96
CA GLY A 100 -14.31 -1.02 -6.72
C GLY A 100 -15.29 -1.77 -5.82
N ALA A 101 -15.56 -3.03 -6.16
CA ALA A 101 -16.37 -3.94 -5.34
C ALA A 101 -15.58 -4.70 -4.26
N GLN A 102 -14.25 -4.55 -4.22
CA GLN A 102 -13.37 -5.27 -3.31
C GLN A 102 -13.19 -4.52 -1.99
N GLN A 103 -13.02 -5.27 -0.91
CA GLN A 103 -12.79 -4.75 0.44
C GLN A 103 -11.39 -5.11 0.91
N ILE A 104 -10.65 -4.10 1.37
CA ILE A 104 -9.35 -4.26 2.03
C ILE A 104 -9.53 -3.86 3.48
N LYS A 105 -9.47 -4.83 4.38
CA LYS A 105 -9.64 -4.61 5.81
C LYS A 105 -8.30 -4.32 6.48
N VAL A 106 -8.25 -3.25 7.26
CA VAL A 106 -7.11 -2.92 8.12
C VAL A 106 -7.19 -3.75 9.41
N ILE A 107 -6.08 -4.38 9.78
CA ILE A 107 -5.93 -5.13 11.02
C ILE A 107 -4.73 -4.56 11.77
N ALA A 108 -4.95 -4.03 12.97
CA ALA A 108 -3.84 -3.58 13.81
C ALA A 108 -2.97 -4.76 14.22
N THR A 109 -1.68 -4.69 13.89
CA THR A 109 -0.68 -5.70 14.21
C THR A 109 0.58 -5.02 14.76
N PRO A 110 0.47 -4.30 15.90
CA PRO A 110 1.62 -3.63 16.50
C PRO A 110 2.65 -4.66 16.95
N GLY A 111 3.93 -4.28 16.92
CA GLY A 111 5.03 -5.16 17.26
C GLY A 111 6.32 -4.60 16.69
N HIS A 112 6.56 -4.83 15.39
CA HIS A 112 7.68 -4.26 14.67
C HIS A 112 7.75 -2.72 14.83
N THR A 113 6.62 -2.03 14.61
CA THR A 113 6.40 -0.67 15.09
C THR A 113 5.09 -0.58 15.88
N ALA A 114 4.90 0.50 16.64
CA ALA A 114 3.64 0.77 17.33
C ALA A 114 2.46 1.01 16.37
N GLY A 115 2.75 1.46 15.15
CA GLY A 115 1.76 1.73 14.11
C GLY A 115 1.62 0.63 13.06
N SER A 116 2.30 -0.51 13.22
CA SER A 116 2.23 -1.60 12.24
C SER A 116 0.80 -2.12 12.09
N VAL A 117 0.36 -2.23 10.85
CA VAL A 117 -0.92 -2.81 10.43
C VAL A 117 -0.70 -3.85 9.34
N SER A 118 -1.64 -4.78 9.27
CA SER A 118 -1.77 -5.74 8.18
C SER A 118 -3.02 -5.43 7.37
N TYR A 119 -3.00 -5.78 6.09
CA TYR A 119 -4.16 -5.63 5.20
C TYR A 119 -4.70 -6.99 4.80
N LEU A 120 -5.97 -7.26 5.14
CA LEU A 120 -6.69 -8.45 4.72
C LEU A 120 -7.47 -8.16 3.44
N TRP A 121 -7.20 -8.92 2.39
CA TRP A 121 -7.89 -8.84 1.11
C TRP A 121 -8.21 -10.25 0.64
N ASN A 122 -9.51 -10.58 0.54
CA ASN A 122 -10.00 -11.92 0.20
C ASN A 122 -9.37 -13.01 1.09
N ASP A 123 -8.59 -13.92 0.50
CA ASP A 123 -7.90 -15.05 1.12
C ASP A 123 -6.45 -14.75 1.51
N ARG A 124 -6.04 -13.46 1.46
CA ARG A 124 -4.63 -13.04 1.63
C ARG A 124 -4.50 -11.97 2.69
N ILE A 125 -3.40 -12.03 3.43
CA ILE A 125 -3.00 -11.00 4.39
C ILE A 125 -1.61 -10.47 4.03
N PHE A 126 -1.50 -9.15 3.94
CA PHE A 126 -0.23 -8.44 3.76
C PHE A 126 0.23 -7.98 5.14
N THR A 127 1.25 -8.63 5.68
CA THR A 127 1.61 -8.51 7.10
C THR A 127 2.63 -7.43 7.41
N GLY A 128 3.17 -6.76 6.38
CA GLY A 128 4.38 -5.95 6.51
C GLY A 128 5.45 -6.72 7.27
N ASP A 129 6.10 -6.04 8.20
CA ASP A 129 7.18 -6.61 9.03
C ASP A 129 6.67 -7.25 10.33
N ALA A 130 5.36 -7.42 10.51
CA ALA A 130 4.81 -8.09 11.70
C ALA A 130 5.05 -9.61 11.69
N LEU A 131 5.10 -10.24 10.50
CA LEU A 131 5.34 -11.67 10.33
C LEU A 131 6.07 -11.92 9.00
N LEU A 132 7.20 -12.64 9.07
CA LEU A 132 8.06 -13.00 7.94
C LEU A 132 8.38 -14.51 7.99
N ILE A 133 8.78 -15.10 6.86
CA ILE A 133 9.30 -16.47 6.74
C ILE A 133 10.55 -16.53 5.86
#